data_AF-A0A963RP99-F1
#
_entry.id   AF-A0A963RP99-F1
#
_cell.length_a   1.000
_cell.length_b   1.000
_cell.length_c   1.000
_cell.angle_alpha   90.00
_cell.angle_beta   90.00
_cell.angle_gamma   90.00
#
_symmetry.space_group_name_H-M   'P 1'
#
loop_
_entity.id
_entity.type
_entity.pdbx_description
1 polymer ?
#
loop_
_entity_poly.entity_id
_entity_poly.type
_entity_poly.pdbx_seq_one_letter_code
_entity_poly.pdbx_strand_id
1 'polypeptide(L)'
;MFIDNTRHIARRAFLQRLGQLGVAGAAAPWAINLAAIGEAAAAISASDYKALVCIFLYGGNDNGNTVIPYDTSGHADYATVRGALALARGTLDATALSPALANGRQYALAPSLAPLKPLFDSKKLAVQLNVGPLIQPTTLAEYQARSVPLPPKLFSHNDQQSVWQSSQAEGSVRGWGGALGDLALSTNGNALFSCMSVTG
;
A
#
# COMPACT_ATOMS: atom_id res chain seq x y z
N MET A 1 32.25 -6.83 -34.07
CA MET A 1 30.86 -7.14 -33.66
C MET A 1 30.89 -7.53 -32.20
N PHE A 2 30.69 -6.58 -31.29
CA PHE A 2 30.66 -6.85 -29.85
C PHE A 2 29.26 -7.34 -29.49
N ILE A 3 29.14 -8.59 -29.07
CA ILE A 3 27.88 -9.15 -28.56
C ILE A 3 27.74 -8.66 -27.12
N ASP A 4 26.71 -7.85 -26.88
CA ASP A 4 26.41 -7.29 -25.56
C ASP A 4 25.84 -8.38 -24.62
N ASN A 5 26.73 -9.02 -23.87
CA ASN A 5 26.41 -10.08 -22.91
C ASN A 5 25.80 -9.54 -21.60
N THR A 6 25.74 -8.23 -21.38
CA THR A 6 25.29 -7.63 -20.12
C THR A 6 23.82 -7.95 -19.81
N ARG A 7 22.96 -7.94 -20.84
CA ARG A 7 21.52 -8.27 -20.74
C ARG A 7 21.26 -9.72 -20.36
N HIS A 8 22.09 -10.65 -20.86
CA HIS A 8 21.97 -12.08 -20.56
C HIS A 8 22.42 -12.41 -19.13
N ILE A 9 23.43 -11.70 -18.62
CA ILE A 9 23.93 -11.82 -17.25
C ILE A 9 22.91 -11.25 -16.26
N ALA A 10 22.34 -10.08 -16.54
CA ALA A 10 21.29 -9.46 -15.71
C ALA A 10 20.03 -10.34 -15.60
N ARG A 11 19.58 -10.92 -16.71
CA ARG A 11 18.40 -11.80 -16.74
C ARG A 11 18.62 -13.12 -16.01
N ARG A 12 19.82 -13.70 -16.07
CA ARG A 12 20.16 -14.92 -15.31
C ARG A 12 20.26 -14.65 -13.81
N ALA A 13 20.89 -13.53 -13.43
CA ALA A 13 20.96 -13.10 -12.03
C ALA A 13 19.56 -12.83 -11.44
N PHE A 14 18.69 -12.17 -12.21
CA PHE A 14 17.29 -11.93 -11.84
C PHE A 14 16.51 -13.24 -11.60
N LEU A 15 16.63 -14.22 -12.51
CA LEU A 15 15.95 -15.52 -12.37
C LEU A 15 16.52 -16.36 -11.22
N GLN A 16 17.83 -16.29 -10.98
CA GLN A 16 18.47 -16.97 -9.85
C GLN A 16 18.02 -16.38 -8.51
N ARG A 17 17.88 -15.05 -8.41
CA ARG A 17 17.39 -14.35 -7.22
C ARG A 17 15.91 -14.61 -6.95
N LEU A 18 15.08 -14.63 -7.99
CA LEU A 18 13.68 -15.08 -7.90
C LEU A 18 13.56 -16.53 -7.39
N GLY A 19 14.45 -17.41 -7.86
CA GLY A 19 14.48 -18.82 -7.43
C GLY A 19 14.85 -19.00 -5.95
N GLN A 20 15.74 -18.16 -5.40
CA GLN A 20 16.12 -18.22 -3.98
C GLN A 20 15.02 -17.68 -3.04
N LEU A 21 14.15 -16.79 -3.52
CA LEU A 21 13.05 -16.22 -2.74
C LEU A 21 11.77 -17.07 -2.74
N GLY A 22 11.68 -18.07 -3.64
CA GLY A 22 10.51 -18.95 -3.76
C GLY A 22 10.31 -19.95 -2.61
N VAL A 23 11.26 -20.07 -1.67
CA VAL A 23 11.22 -21.07 -0.58
C VAL A 23 10.57 -20.53 0.71
N ALA A 24 10.25 -19.24 0.80
CA ALA A 24 9.67 -18.64 2.01
C ALA A 24 8.14 -18.59 1.96
N GLY A 25 7.46 -19.56 2.58
CA GLY A 25 6.01 -19.54 2.77
C GLY A 25 5.49 -18.28 3.49
N ALA A 26 4.21 -17.95 3.26
CA ALA A 26 3.39 -16.85 3.81
C ALA A 26 3.91 -15.40 3.69
N ALA A 27 5.21 -15.16 3.57
CA ALA A 27 5.83 -13.85 3.36
C ALA A 27 6.23 -13.58 1.90
N ALA A 28 6.22 -14.61 1.03
CA ALA A 28 6.59 -14.50 -0.38
C ALA A 28 5.87 -13.37 -1.13
N PRO A 29 4.54 -13.17 -1.01
CA PRO A 29 3.85 -12.17 -1.82
C PRO A 29 4.33 -10.76 -1.53
N TRP A 30 4.64 -10.44 -0.28
CA TRP A 30 5.04 -9.11 0.14
C TRP A 30 6.55 -8.86 -0.04
N ALA A 31 7.39 -9.87 0.23
CA ALA A 31 8.81 -9.82 -0.09
C ALA A 31 9.07 -9.71 -1.61
N ILE A 32 8.26 -10.38 -2.44
CA ILE A 32 8.32 -10.27 -3.90
C ILE A 32 7.88 -8.88 -4.36
N ASN A 33 6.81 -8.32 -3.81
CA ASN A 33 6.37 -6.96 -4.15
C ASN A 33 7.42 -5.89 -3.75
N LEU A 34 8.04 -6.03 -2.57
CA LEU A 34 9.11 -5.11 -2.13
C LEU A 34 10.42 -5.31 -2.90
N ALA A 35 10.82 -6.55 -3.18
CA ALA A 35 11.98 -6.84 -4.02
C ALA A 35 11.76 -6.34 -5.46
N ALA A 36 10.54 -6.43 -5.98
CA ALA A 36 10.18 -5.87 -7.28
C ALA A 36 10.21 -4.33 -7.28
N ILE A 37 9.79 -3.67 -6.19
CA ILE A 37 9.94 -2.22 -6.02
C ILE A 37 11.43 -1.83 -5.92
N GLY A 38 12.25 -2.61 -5.20
CA GLY A 38 13.69 -2.39 -5.07
C GLY A 38 14.44 -2.57 -6.39
N GLU A 39 14.14 -3.62 -7.14
CA GLU A 39 14.69 -3.86 -8.49
C GLU A 39 14.16 -2.82 -9.50
N ALA A 40 12.90 -2.39 -9.41
CA ALA A 40 12.37 -1.30 -10.23
C ALA A 40 13.03 0.05 -9.90
N ALA A 41 13.29 0.34 -8.63
CA ALA A 41 14.01 1.54 -8.21
C ALA A 41 15.49 1.51 -8.64
N ALA A 42 16.14 0.34 -8.60
CA ALA A 42 17.52 0.15 -9.04
C ALA A 42 17.69 0.09 -10.57
N ALA A 43 16.64 -0.31 -11.30
CA ALA A 43 16.62 -0.33 -12.77
C ALA A 43 16.39 1.07 -13.39
N ILE A 44 15.97 2.05 -12.58
CA ILE A 44 15.83 3.44 -13.03
C ILE A 44 17.16 4.15 -12.80
N SER A 45 17.98 4.23 -13.86
CA SER A 45 19.06 5.22 -13.95
C SER A 45 18.44 6.62 -14.12
N ALA A 46 17.83 7.16 -13.06
CA ALA A 46 17.28 8.51 -13.10
C ALA A 46 18.44 9.51 -13.07
N SER A 47 18.53 10.36 -14.10
CA SER A 47 19.41 11.54 -14.08
C SER A 47 18.95 12.60 -13.08
N ASP A 48 17.69 12.53 -12.63
CA ASP A 48 17.02 13.54 -11.81
C ASP A 48 16.56 12.95 -10.47
N TYR A 49 16.54 13.79 -9.43
CA TYR A 49 16.11 13.40 -8.09
C TYR A 49 14.67 12.84 -8.08
N LYS A 50 14.50 11.65 -7.50
CA LYS A 50 13.21 11.02 -7.23
C LYS A 50 13.08 10.77 -5.73
N ALA A 51 11.97 11.20 -5.15
CA ALA A 51 11.62 10.93 -3.76
C ALA A 51 10.21 10.33 -3.69
N LEU A 52 10.04 9.39 -2.76
CA LEU A 52 8.74 8.90 -2.32
C LEU A 52 8.49 9.44 -0.92
N VAL A 53 7.36 10.12 -0.73
CA VAL A 53 6.95 10.66 0.57
C VAL A 53 5.72 9.86 1.03
N CYS A 54 5.90 9.06 2.08
CA CYS A 54 4.82 8.31 2.72
C CYS A 54 4.35 9.08 3.96
N ILE A 55 3.10 9.54 3.94
CA ILE A 55 2.50 10.28 5.07
C ILE A 55 1.60 9.32 5.85
N PHE A 56 1.89 9.13 7.13
CA PHE A 56 1.05 8.38 8.05
C PHE A 56 0.22 9.34 8.92
N LEU A 57 -1.11 9.29 8.80
CA LEU A 57 -2.02 10.16 9.53
C LEU A 57 -2.42 9.51 10.87
N TYR A 58 -1.57 9.67 11.89
CA TYR A 58 -1.73 9.06 13.22
C TYR A 58 -2.98 9.59 13.95
N GLY A 59 -4.10 8.87 13.83
CA GLY A 59 -5.38 9.21 14.49
C GLY A 59 -6.08 10.48 13.98
N GLY A 60 -5.42 11.28 13.14
CA GLY A 60 -5.95 12.53 12.60
C GLY A 60 -6.80 12.40 11.33
N ASN A 61 -7.01 11.17 10.82
CA ASN A 61 -7.81 10.93 9.62
C ASN A 61 -9.03 10.07 9.91
N ASP A 62 -10.22 10.63 9.70
CA ASP A 62 -11.46 9.88 9.62
C ASP A 62 -11.59 9.26 8.22
N ASN A 63 -11.07 8.05 8.06
CA ASN A 63 -10.99 7.37 6.77
C ASN A 63 -12.37 7.19 6.10
N GLY A 64 -13.44 7.04 6.90
CA GLY A 64 -14.82 6.92 6.43
C GLY A 64 -15.31 8.17 5.69
N ASN A 65 -14.76 9.34 6.02
CA ASN A 65 -15.10 10.61 5.37
C ASN A 65 -14.00 11.10 4.41
N THR A 66 -12.89 10.37 4.21
CA THR A 66 -11.87 10.74 3.20
C THR A 66 -12.33 10.41 1.79
N VAL A 67 -12.71 9.14 1.57
CA VAL A 67 -13.20 8.61 0.29
C VAL A 67 -14.50 7.87 0.55
N ILE A 68 -15.60 8.44 0.06
CA ILE A 68 -16.96 8.06 0.46
C ILE A 68 -17.64 7.33 -0.70
N PRO A 69 -18.30 6.18 -0.48
CA PRO A 69 -19.17 5.59 -1.48
C PRO A 69 -20.23 6.57 -1.95
N TYR A 70 -20.32 6.78 -3.26
CA TYR A 70 -21.21 7.78 -3.88
C TYR A 70 -22.34 7.15 -4.69
N ASP A 71 -22.22 5.88 -5.10
CA ASP A 71 -23.34 5.15 -5.68
C ASP A 71 -24.50 5.07 -4.67
N THR A 72 -25.74 5.01 -5.17
CA THR A 72 -26.95 5.13 -4.33
C THR A 72 -26.98 4.10 -3.20
N SER A 73 -26.65 2.84 -3.50
CA SER A 73 -26.63 1.75 -2.51
C SER A 73 -25.48 1.89 -1.51
N GLY A 74 -24.26 2.14 -2.00
CA GLY A 74 -23.07 2.24 -1.16
C GLY A 74 -23.13 3.44 -0.23
N HIS A 75 -23.69 4.57 -0.69
CA HIS A 75 -23.93 5.74 0.15
C HIS A 75 -24.96 5.45 1.25
N ALA A 76 -26.04 4.72 0.94
CA ALA A 76 -27.04 4.33 1.94
C ALA A 76 -26.45 3.42 3.03
N ASP A 77 -25.62 2.44 2.65
CA ASP A 77 -24.88 1.60 3.59
C ASP A 77 -23.93 2.43 4.45
N TYR A 78 -23.18 3.34 3.82
CA TYR A 78 -22.30 4.29 4.51
C TYR A 78 -23.07 5.14 5.54
N ALA A 79 -24.20 5.72 5.14
CA ALA A 79 -25.01 6.55 6.01
C ALA A 79 -25.56 5.77 7.21
N THR A 80 -25.97 4.52 6.99
CA THR A 80 -26.43 3.61 8.05
C THR A 80 -25.34 3.31 9.06
N VAL A 81 -24.13 3.00 8.60
CA VAL A 81 -22.98 2.68 9.47
C VAL A 81 -22.47 3.92 10.22
N ARG A 82 -22.52 5.10 9.58
CA ARG A 82 -21.92 6.33 10.10
C ARG A 82 -22.86 7.18 10.96
N GLY A 83 -24.17 7.00 10.80
CA GLY A 83 -25.18 7.76 11.56
C GLY A 83 -24.97 9.26 11.42
N ALA A 84 -24.86 9.97 12.56
CA ALA A 84 -24.71 11.42 12.60
C ALA A 84 -23.41 11.97 11.95
N LEU A 85 -22.40 11.11 11.73
CA LEU A 85 -21.13 11.50 11.10
C LEU A 85 -21.16 11.37 9.56
N ALA A 86 -22.28 10.91 8.99
CA ALA A 86 -22.44 10.73 7.56
C ALA A 86 -22.54 12.08 6.83
N LEU A 87 -21.80 12.23 5.74
CA LEU A 87 -22.01 13.35 4.81
C LEU A 87 -23.18 13.04 3.86
N ALA A 88 -24.08 13.99 3.70
CA ALA A 88 -25.22 13.86 2.79
C ALA A 88 -24.73 13.74 1.33
N ARG A 89 -25.33 12.84 0.56
CA ARG A 89 -24.85 12.48 -0.79
C ARG A 89 -24.68 13.68 -1.71
N GLY A 90 -25.65 14.61 -1.71
CA GLY A 90 -25.62 15.81 -2.56
C GLY A 90 -24.45 16.77 -2.25
N THR A 91 -23.86 16.69 -1.06
CA THR A 91 -22.65 17.47 -0.73
C THR A 91 -21.40 16.94 -1.44
N LEU A 92 -21.47 15.73 -1.98
CA LEU A 92 -20.36 15.01 -2.61
C LEU A 92 -20.35 15.15 -4.14
N ASP A 93 -21.40 15.72 -4.75
CA ASP A 93 -21.58 15.78 -6.20
C ASP A 93 -20.39 16.46 -6.90
N ALA A 94 -19.89 17.54 -6.31
CA ALA A 94 -18.74 18.30 -6.83
C ALA A 94 -17.43 17.52 -6.75
N THR A 95 -17.34 16.50 -5.90
CA THR A 95 -16.14 15.71 -5.62
C THR A 95 -16.27 14.24 -6.03
N ALA A 96 -17.31 13.90 -6.79
CA ALA A 96 -17.48 12.58 -7.38
C ALA A 96 -16.31 12.25 -8.32
N LEU A 97 -15.75 11.05 -8.13
CA LEU A 97 -14.61 10.53 -8.87
C LEU A 97 -15.10 9.81 -10.13
N SER A 98 -14.48 10.13 -11.26
CA SER A 98 -14.76 9.52 -12.56
C SER A 98 -13.45 9.18 -13.29
N PRO A 99 -13.31 7.98 -13.87
CA PRO A 99 -14.31 6.90 -13.96
C PRO A 99 -14.57 6.22 -12.61
N ALA A 100 -15.61 5.37 -12.56
CA ALA A 100 -15.87 4.51 -11.42
C ALA A 100 -14.62 3.67 -11.08
N LEU A 101 -14.40 3.42 -9.79
CA LEU A 101 -13.26 2.66 -9.29
C LEU A 101 -13.53 1.14 -9.37
N ALA A 102 -12.70 0.35 -8.68
CA ALA A 102 -12.78 -1.11 -8.68
C ALA A 102 -14.22 -1.61 -8.49
N ASN A 103 -14.59 -2.62 -9.28
CA ASN A 103 -15.92 -3.24 -9.30
C ASN A 103 -17.06 -2.29 -9.73
N GLY A 104 -16.76 -1.20 -10.45
CA GLY A 104 -17.77 -0.27 -10.98
C GLY A 104 -18.41 0.62 -9.91
N ARG A 105 -17.88 0.62 -8.69
CA ARG A 105 -18.37 1.47 -7.60
C ARG A 105 -17.95 2.92 -7.80
N GLN A 106 -18.87 3.83 -7.51
CA GLN A 106 -18.61 5.26 -7.56
C GLN A 106 -18.21 5.74 -6.17
N TYR A 107 -17.22 6.61 -6.14
CA TYR A 107 -16.73 7.22 -4.91
C TYR A 107 -16.65 8.73 -5.09
N ALA A 108 -16.62 9.45 -3.98
CA ALA A 108 -16.37 10.88 -3.93
C ALA A 108 -15.37 11.20 -2.83
N LEU A 109 -14.63 12.29 -2.97
CA LEU A 109 -13.84 12.83 -1.86
C LEU A 109 -14.74 13.64 -0.92
N ALA A 110 -14.37 13.80 0.35
CA ALA A 110 -15.04 14.79 1.19
C ALA A 110 -14.98 16.20 0.54
N PRO A 111 -15.95 17.08 0.81
CA PRO A 111 -15.95 18.45 0.28
C PRO A 111 -14.69 19.23 0.63
N SER A 112 -14.13 19.03 1.84
CA SER A 112 -12.87 19.63 2.28
C SER A 112 -11.64 19.19 1.47
N LEU A 113 -11.75 18.07 0.75
CA LEU A 113 -10.73 17.52 -0.14
C LEU A 113 -10.96 17.87 -1.61
N ALA A 114 -11.91 18.77 -1.92
CA ALA A 114 -12.16 19.26 -3.28
C ALA A 114 -10.89 19.70 -4.05
N PRO A 115 -9.87 20.34 -3.43
CA PRO A 115 -8.62 20.67 -4.12
C PRO A 115 -7.84 19.47 -4.68
N LEU A 116 -8.10 18.25 -4.21
CA LEU A 116 -7.46 17.02 -4.71
C LEU A 116 -8.14 16.46 -5.96
N LYS A 117 -9.40 16.82 -6.21
CA LYS A 117 -10.16 16.30 -7.37
C LYS A 117 -9.48 16.59 -8.71
N PRO A 118 -8.95 17.81 -8.98
CA PRO A 118 -8.23 18.06 -10.24
C PRO A 118 -7.00 17.16 -10.42
N LEU A 119 -6.34 16.74 -9.33
CA LEU A 119 -5.23 15.79 -9.40
C LEU A 119 -5.71 14.40 -9.81
N PHE A 120 -6.87 13.96 -9.31
CA PHE A 120 -7.49 12.71 -9.73
C PHE A 120 -7.90 12.77 -11.20
N ASP A 121 -8.62 13.82 -11.60
CA ASP A 121 -9.10 13.99 -12.98
C ASP A 121 -7.93 14.04 -14.00
N SER A 122 -6.79 14.61 -13.58
CA SER A 122 -5.56 14.66 -14.38
C SER A 122 -4.67 13.40 -14.26
N LYS A 123 -5.15 12.34 -13.62
CA LYS A 123 -4.45 11.06 -13.40
C LYS A 123 -3.13 11.19 -12.62
N LYS A 124 -3.03 12.21 -11.77
CA LYS A 124 -1.90 12.46 -10.86
C LYS A 124 -2.18 12.01 -9.43
N LEU A 125 -3.42 11.63 -9.13
CA LEU A 125 -3.85 11.02 -7.89
C LEU A 125 -4.58 9.71 -8.20
N ALA A 126 -4.30 8.67 -7.43
CA ALA A 126 -5.02 7.41 -7.48
C ALA A 126 -5.48 7.03 -6.07
N VAL A 127 -6.63 6.37 -5.99
CA VAL A 127 -7.17 5.84 -4.74
C VAL A 127 -7.01 4.32 -4.75
N GLN A 128 -6.37 3.79 -3.72
CA GLN A 128 -6.27 2.34 -3.52
C GLN A 128 -7.19 1.93 -2.36
N LEU A 129 -8.19 1.10 -2.68
CA LEU A 129 -9.18 0.61 -1.74
C LEU A 129 -8.81 -0.79 -1.24
N ASN A 130 -9.42 -1.20 -0.12
CA ASN A 130 -9.25 -2.54 0.47
C ASN A 130 -7.79 -2.88 0.82
N VAL A 131 -7.06 -1.87 1.27
CA VAL A 131 -5.66 -2.00 1.71
C VAL A 131 -5.67 -2.34 3.21
N GLY A 132 -5.07 -3.47 3.58
CA GLY A 132 -5.03 -3.95 4.95
C GLY A 132 -3.97 -5.04 5.14
N PRO A 133 -3.69 -5.45 6.38
CA PRO A 133 -2.61 -6.38 6.71
C PRO A 133 -2.93 -7.86 6.41
N LEU A 134 -3.98 -8.14 5.63
CA LEU A 134 -4.39 -9.52 5.34
C LEU A 134 -3.25 -10.29 4.68
N ILE A 135 -3.02 -11.51 5.17
CA ILE A 135 -1.94 -12.39 4.69
C ILE A 135 -2.31 -12.98 3.33
N GLN A 136 -3.59 -13.27 3.12
CA GLN A 136 -4.14 -13.79 1.87
C GLN A 136 -5.56 -13.25 1.66
N PRO A 137 -6.09 -13.28 0.42
CA PRO A 137 -7.50 -13.02 0.17
C PRO A 137 -8.36 -13.85 1.14
N THR A 138 -9.23 -13.16 1.89
CA THR A 138 -10.03 -13.77 2.96
C THR A 138 -11.46 -13.28 2.82
N THR A 139 -12.40 -14.21 2.72
CA THR A 139 -13.84 -13.93 2.71
C THR A 139 -14.40 -13.79 4.12
N LEU A 140 -15.60 -13.21 4.26
CA LEU A 140 -16.27 -13.10 5.55
C LEU A 140 -16.53 -14.47 6.20
N ALA A 141 -16.93 -15.46 5.40
CA ALA A 141 -17.20 -16.82 5.91
C ALA A 141 -15.93 -17.48 6.44
N GLU A 142 -14.80 -17.36 5.72
CA GLU A 142 -13.50 -17.88 6.18
C GLU A 142 -13.00 -17.17 7.43
N TYR A 143 -13.21 -15.86 7.53
CA TYR A 143 -12.91 -15.10 8.73
C TYR A 143 -13.73 -15.58 9.94
N GLN A 144 -15.04 -15.74 9.77
CA GLN A 144 -15.95 -16.20 10.83
C GLN A 144 -15.62 -17.64 11.27
N ALA A 145 -15.32 -18.51 10.31
CA ALA A 145 -14.94 -19.90 10.55
C ALA A 145 -13.50 -20.06 11.06
N ARG A 146 -12.67 -19.00 10.99
CA ARG A 146 -11.22 -19.04 11.25
C ARG A 146 -10.51 -20.13 10.44
N SER A 147 -10.93 -20.33 9.20
CA SER A 147 -10.46 -21.43 8.34
C SER A 147 -9.21 -21.10 7.53
N VAL A 148 -8.69 -19.87 7.65
CA VAL A 148 -7.52 -19.36 6.94
C VAL A 148 -6.56 -18.63 7.89
N PRO A 149 -5.26 -18.51 7.57
CA PRO A 149 -4.34 -17.69 8.33
C PRO A 149 -4.82 -16.22 8.40
N LEU A 150 -4.98 -15.71 9.62
CA LEU A 150 -5.38 -14.33 9.88
C LEU A 150 -4.22 -13.53 10.50
N PRO A 151 -4.14 -12.23 10.24
CA PRO A 151 -3.19 -11.35 10.91
C PRO A 151 -3.37 -11.40 12.44
N PRO A 152 -2.28 -11.27 13.22
CA PRO A 152 -2.38 -11.24 14.66
C PRO A 152 -3.25 -10.05 15.10
N LYS A 153 -4.13 -10.30 16.09
CA LYS A 153 -4.95 -9.27 16.75
C LYS A 153 -5.68 -8.35 15.75
N LEU A 154 -6.31 -8.95 14.73
CA LEU A 154 -7.18 -8.23 13.80
C LEU A 154 -8.22 -7.40 14.59
N PHE A 155 -8.49 -6.17 14.15
CA PHE A 155 -9.28 -5.12 14.83
C PHE A 155 -8.61 -4.38 15.99
N SER A 156 -7.38 -4.75 16.37
CA SER A 156 -6.58 -4.00 17.34
C SER A 156 -5.82 -2.86 16.65
N HIS A 157 -6.16 -1.60 16.99
CA HIS A 157 -5.65 -0.43 16.28
C HIS A 157 -4.13 -0.27 16.42
N ASN A 158 -3.59 -0.38 17.64
CA ASN A 158 -2.16 -0.35 17.95
C ASN A 158 -1.40 -1.48 17.23
N ASP A 159 -1.90 -2.72 17.28
CA ASP A 159 -1.21 -3.84 16.64
C ASP A 159 -1.24 -3.74 15.11
N GLN A 160 -2.37 -3.31 14.51
CA GLN A 160 -2.44 -3.10 13.07
C GLN A 160 -1.52 -1.97 12.59
N GLN A 161 -1.39 -0.88 13.37
CA GLN A 161 -0.41 0.16 13.08
C GLN A 161 1.01 -0.39 13.10
N SER A 162 1.35 -1.17 14.13
CA SER A 162 2.67 -1.78 14.22
C SER A 162 2.95 -2.73 13.06
N VAL A 163 1.94 -3.49 12.61
CA VAL A 163 2.06 -4.36 11.44
C VAL A 163 2.32 -3.54 10.16
N TRP A 164 1.71 -2.37 10.00
CA TRP A 164 2.03 -1.49 8.87
C TRP A 164 3.44 -0.89 8.93
N GLN A 165 3.91 -0.53 10.12
CA GLN A 165 5.21 0.12 10.31
C GLN A 165 6.39 -0.87 10.34
N SER A 166 6.16 -2.09 10.81
CA SER A 166 7.22 -3.07 11.10
C SER A 166 6.98 -4.45 10.48
N SER A 167 5.80 -4.69 9.90
CA SER A 167 5.35 -6.02 9.44
C SER A 167 5.16 -7.04 10.57
N GLN A 168 5.16 -6.58 11.81
CA GLN A 168 4.95 -7.38 13.01
C GLN A 168 4.04 -6.64 13.99
N ALA A 169 3.45 -7.37 14.94
CA ALA A 169 2.60 -6.77 15.97
C ALA A 169 3.40 -5.85 16.92
N GLU A 170 2.68 -5.10 17.75
CA GLU A 170 3.28 -4.15 18.70
C GLU A 170 4.32 -4.84 19.59
N GLY A 171 5.46 -4.17 19.79
CA GLY A 171 6.59 -4.68 20.58
C GLY A 171 7.72 -5.32 19.77
N SER A 172 7.62 -5.37 18.44
CA SER A 172 8.71 -5.87 17.60
C SER A 172 9.93 -4.92 17.58
N VAL A 173 11.12 -5.48 17.74
CA VAL A 173 12.42 -4.79 17.57
C VAL A 173 12.99 -4.90 16.15
N ARG A 174 12.25 -5.56 15.24
CA ARG A 174 12.64 -5.74 13.82
C ARG A 174 11.53 -5.28 12.89
N GLY A 175 11.90 -4.59 11.82
CA GLY A 175 10.95 -4.01 10.87
C GLY A 175 11.42 -4.08 9.42
N TRP A 176 10.49 -3.84 8.50
CA TRP A 176 10.75 -3.96 7.07
C TRP A 176 11.74 -2.94 6.53
N GLY A 177 11.78 -1.73 7.09
CA GLY A 177 12.78 -0.72 6.73
C GLY A 177 14.22 -1.18 7.04
N GLY A 178 14.42 -1.87 8.17
CA GLY A 178 15.71 -2.48 8.51
C GLY A 178 16.06 -3.65 7.59
N ALA A 179 15.09 -4.52 7.29
CA ALA A 179 15.29 -5.62 6.34
C ALA A 179 15.61 -5.15 4.91
N LEU A 180 15.00 -4.04 4.46
CA LEU A 180 15.38 -3.38 3.21
C LEU A 180 16.79 -2.80 3.28
N GLY A 181 17.17 -2.21 4.42
CA GLY A 181 18.52 -1.75 4.69
C GLY A 181 19.55 -2.88 4.57
N ASP A 182 19.30 -4.02 5.23
CA ASP A 182 20.16 -5.21 5.17
C ASP A 182 20.31 -5.75 3.73
N LEU A 183 19.21 -5.79 2.98
CA LEU A 183 19.22 -6.21 1.57
C LEU A 183 20.02 -5.22 0.69
N ALA A 184 19.81 -3.92 0.87
CA ALA A 184 20.52 -2.87 0.13
C ALA A 184 22.02 -2.82 0.47
N LEU A 185 22.38 -3.13 1.73
CA LEU A 185 23.77 -3.20 2.19
C LEU A 185 24.57 -4.24 1.39
N SER A 186 23.95 -5.39 1.08
CA SER A 186 24.60 -6.47 0.31
C SER A 186 24.90 -6.10 -1.16
N THR A 187 24.33 -5.00 -1.64
CA THR A 187 24.47 -4.48 -3.01
C THR A 187 25.18 -3.12 -3.10
N ASN A 188 25.57 -2.51 -1.98
CA ASN A 188 26.12 -1.16 -1.95
C ASN A 188 27.63 -1.14 -2.18
N GLY A 189 28.07 -0.72 -3.37
CA GLY A 189 29.47 -0.37 -3.67
C GLY A 189 29.87 1.05 -3.25
N ASN A 190 28.90 1.89 -2.85
CA ASN A 190 29.07 3.23 -2.27
C ASN A 190 28.03 3.43 -1.16
N ALA A 191 28.40 4.12 -0.09
CA ALA A 191 27.51 4.35 1.05
C ALA A 191 26.32 5.24 0.65
N LEU A 192 25.13 4.64 0.49
CA LEU A 192 23.88 5.39 0.42
C LEU A 192 23.43 5.74 1.84
N PHE A 193 23.18 7.03 2.08
CA PHE A 193 22.51 7.51 3.28
C PHE A 193 21.03 7.12 3.20
N SER A 194 20.68 5.92 3.69
CA SER A 194 19.29 5.48 3.81
C SER A 194 18.71 6.00 5.13
N CYS A 195 18.19 7.23 5.13
CA CYS A 195 17.44 7.77 6.27
C CYS A 195 16.03 7.17 6.29
N MET A 196 15.86 6.01 6.92
CA MET A 196 14.52 5.47 7.23
C MET A 196 14.15 5.90 8.64
N SER A 197 13.32 6.94 8.77
CA SER A 197 12.67 7.24 10.05
C SER A 197 11.25 6.68 10.05
N VAL A 198 10.94 5.83 11.02
CA VAL A 198 9.60 5.32 11.31
C VAL A 198 8.84 6.23 12.28
N THR A 199 9.52 7.23 12.86
CA THR A 199 8.94 8.21 13.79
C THR A 199 9.51 9.60 13.49
N GLY A 200 8.66 10.50 13.01
CA GLY A 200 8.95 11.94 13.07
C GLY A 200 8.70 12.47 14.46
#